data_AF-A0A1V9FK02-F1
#
_entry.id   AF-A0A1V9FK02-F1
#
_cell.length_a   1.000
_cell.length_b   1.000
_cell.length_c   1.000
_cell.angle_alpha   90.00
_cell.angle_beta   90.00
_cell.angle_gamma   90.00
#
_symmetry.space_group_name_H-M   'P 1'
#
loop_
_entity.id
_entity.type
_entity.pdbx_description
1 polymer ?
#
loop_
_entity_poly.entity_id
_entity_poly.type
_entity_poly.pdbx_seq_one_letter_code
_entity_poly.pdbx_strand_id
1 'polypeptide(L)'
;MKFNKILSVVAAALVMCSCEKSEIDPALDLRPEVPVMITNATEFRPDPTVTTSLSGDNKITITLAIPEGSGRKIAEITRIAASTSYTKIQSGGSTGFYSATPIPVNGTSFTYNTSISEYFSKFPVSASNPAAKANTELALRLYFLVKLDDGTELVSMPVRVLVLA
;
A
#
# COMPACT_ATOMS: atom_id res chain seq x y z
N MET A 1 63.02 22.42 -8.79
CA MET A 1 61.66 22.99 -8.84
C MET A 1 60.65 21.94 -9.36
N LYS A 2 60.39 20.86 -8.60
CA LYS A 2 59.44 19.79 -8.98
C LYS A 2 58.50 19.35 -7.84
N PHE A 3 58.71 19.84 -6.62
CA PHE A 3 57.91 19.48 -5.44
C PHE A 3 56.57 20.23 -5.36
N ASN A 4 56.50 21.48 -5.84
CA ASN A 4 55.28 22.28 -5.76
C ASN A 4 54.13 21.75 -6.62
N LYS A 5 54.41 21.00 -7.70
CA LYS A 5 53.35 20.48 -8.59
C LYS A 5 52.64 19.25 -8.03
N ILE A 6 53.32 18.44 -7.21
CA ILE A 6 52.73 17.25 -6.59
C ILE A 6 51.84 17.63 -5.40
N LEU A 7 52.24 18.67 -4.64
CA LEU A 7 51.45 19.17 -3.51
C LEU A 7 50.09 19.75 -3.96
N SER A 8 50.03 20.41 -5.13
CA SER A 8 48.78 20.95 -5.68
C SER A 8 47.80 19.88 -6.17
N VAL A 9 48.30 18.71 -6.62
CA VAL A 9 47.43 17.61 -7.09
C VAL A 9 46.83 16.83 -5.92
N VAL A 10 47.59 16.65 -4.83
CA VAL A 10 47.09 15.98 -3.61
C VAL A 10 46.06 16.84 -2.89
N ALA A 11 46.24 18.16 -2.85
CA ALA A 11 45.26 19.08 -2.26
C ALA A 11 43.93 19.12 -3.04
N ALA A 12 43.97 18.98 -4.37
CA ALA A 12 42.75 18.95 -5.21
C ALA A 12 41.93 17.65 -5.04
N ALA A 13 42.58 16.52 -4.73
CA ALA A 13 41.91 15.24 -4.52
C ALA A 13 41.13 15.17 -3.19
N LEU A 14 41.53 15.93 -2.18
CA LEU A 14 40.86 15.96 -0.87
C LEU A 14 39.57 16.79 -0.85
N VAL A 15 39.40 17.73 -1.79
CA VAL A 15 38.18 18.58 -1.88
C VAL A 15 37.03 17.85 -2.58
N MET A 16 37.33 16.85 -3.42
CA MET A 16 36.30 16.09 -4.17
C MET A 16 35.74 14.87 -3.43
N CYS A 17 36.19 14.59 -2.20
CA CYS A 17 35.59 13.61 -1.29
C CYS A 17 34.67 14.26 -0.25
N SER A 18 34.04 15.39 -0.59
CA SER A 18 32.85 15.83 0.14
C SER A 18 31.72 14.86 -0.19
N CYS A 19 31.62 13.75 0.55
CA CYS A 19 30.34 13.10 0.76
C CYS A 19 29.43 14.17 1.34
N GLU A 20 28.56 14.75 0.52
CA GLU A 20 27.38 15.43 1.05
C GLU A 20 26.77 14.43 2.02
N LYS A 21 26.74 14.78 3.32
CA LYS A 21 25.92 14.04 4.25
C LYS A 21 24.53 14.16 3.66
N SER A 22 24.01 13.08 3.08
CA SER A 22 22.60 13.00 2.78
C SER A 22 21.93 13.29 4.11
N GLU A 23 21.32 14.48 4.22
CA GLU A 23 20.48 14.79 5.35
C GLU A 23 19.44 13.68 5.35
N ILE A 24 19.48 12.86 6.40
CA ILE A 24 18.41 11.92 6.67
C ILE A 24 17.25 12.83 7.01
N ASP A 25 16.53 13.29 6.00
CA ASP A 25 15.34 14.10 6.18
C ASP A 25 14.36 13.23 6.97
N PRO A 26 14.10 13.54 8.25
CA PRO A 26 13.21 12.75 9.07
C PRO A 26 11.77 12.79 8.50
N ALA A 27 11.45 13.69 7.57
CA ALA A 27 10.19 13.70 6.85
C ALA A 27 10.06 12.56 5.82
N LEU A 28 11.15 11.84 5.49
CA LEU A 28 11.10 10.68 4.61
C LEU A 28 10.45 9.44 5.26
N ASP A 29 10.34 9.40 6.59
CA ASP A 29 9.55 8.39 7.34
C ASP A 29 8.35 9.05 8.03
N LEU A 30 7.64 9.94 7.31
CA LEU A 30 6.34 10.46 7.74
C LEU A 30 5.33 9.32 7.80
N ARG A 31 5.24 8.69 8.97
CA ARG A 31 4.17 7.73 9.28
C ARG A 31 2.93 8.50 9.70
N PRO A 32 1.74 8.06 9.28
CA PRO A 32 0.52 8.64 9.80
C PRO A 32 0.46 8.44 11.32
N GLU A 33 0.04 9.49 12.04
CA GLU A 33 -0.13 9.47 13.49
C GLU A 33 -1.05 8.31 13.93
N VAL A 34 -2.08 8.03 13.13
CA VAL A 34 -2.98 6.89 13.32
C VAL A 34 -2.80 5.91 12.16
N PRO A 35 -2.08 4.79 12.36
CA PRO A 35 -1.88 3.81 11.29
C PRO A 35 -3.14 2.97 11.07
N VAL A 36 -3.44 2.68 9.80
CA VAL A 36 -4.46 1.69 9.41
C VAL A 36 -3.78 0.33 9.19
N MET A 37 -4.21 -0.68 9.93
CA MET A 37 -3.67 -2.03 9.92
C MET A 37 -4.62 -3.02 9.23
N ILE A 38 -4.06 -4.08 8.64
CA ILE A 38 -4.83 -5.23 8.12
C ILE A 38 -4.74 -6.37 9.13
N THR A 39 -5.80 -6.57 9.91
CA THR A 39 -5.77 -7.44 11.10
C THR A 39 -5.99 -8.92 10.79
N ASN A 40 -6.57 -9.24 9.64
CA ASN A 40 -6.78 -10.61 9.19
C ASN A 40 -5.69 -11.10 8.22
N ALA A 41 -4.56 -10.39 8.13
CA ALA A 41 -3.42 -10.84 7.33
C ALA A 41 -2.81 -12.11 7.94
N THR A 42 -2.58 -13.12 7.11
CA THR A 42 -1.96 -14.39 7.51
C THR A 42 -0.44 -14.37 7.34
N GLU A 43 0.05 -13.52 6.44
CA GLU A 43 1.47 -13.35 6.16
C GLU A 43 1.81 -11.89 5.83
N PHE A 44 3.10 -11.57 5.82
CA PHE A 44 3.62 -10.24 5.50
C PHE A 44 4.88 -10.33 4.63
N ARG A 45 4.82 -9.89 3.35
CA ARG A 45 5.94 -10.03 2.39
C ARG A 45 5.95 -9.01 1.23
N PRO A 46 6.59 -7.83 1.31
CA PRO A 46 6.70 -6.90 2.44
C PRO A 46 5.37 -6.20 2.77
N ASP A 47 4.26 -6.69 2.21
CA ASP A 47 2.92 -6.15 2.40
C ASP A 47 2.02 -7.20 3.08
N PRO A 48 0.97 -6.79 3.82
CA PRO A 48 0.03 -7.73 4.41
C PRO A 48 -0.66 -8.59 3.34
N THR A 49 -0.72 -9.89 3.59
CA THR A 49 -1.33 -10.87 2.70
C THR A 49 -2.51 -11.53 3.38
N VAL A 50 -3.68 -11.46 2.74
CA VAL A 50 -4.87 -12.22 3.12
C VAL A 50 -5.01 -13.44 2.21
N THR A 51 -5.73 -14.46 2.68
CA THR A 51 -5.97 -15.68 1.91
C THR A 51 -7.42 -15.79 1.47
N THR A 52 -7.63 -16.38 0.30
CA THR A 52 -8.93 -16.83 -0.20
C THR A 52 -8.79 -18.27 -0.74
N SER A 53 -9.88 -19.02 -0.86
CA SER A 53 -9.84 -20.39 -1.43
C SER A 53 -10.48 -20.41 -2.82
N LEU A 54 -9.81 -21.08 -3.76
CA LEU A 54 -10.30 -21.28 -5.13
C LEU A 54 -11.43 -22.32 -5.20
N SER A 55 -11.37 -23.35 -4.36
CA SER A 55 -12.35 -24.44 -4.30
C SER A 55 -13.47 -24.19 -3.28
N GLY A 56 -13.28 -23.23 -2.38
CA GLY A 56 -14.24 -22.83 -1.35
C GLY A 56 -15.23 -21.76 -1.80
N ASP A 57 -15.49 -20.80 -0.91
CA ASP A 57 -16.48 -19.74 -1.11
C ASP A 57 -16.02 -18.63 -2.06
N ASN A 58 -14.77 -18.69 -2.55
CA ASN A 58 -14.14 -17.69 -3.42
C ASN A 58 -14.21 -16.26 -2.85
N LYS A 59 -14.37 -16.11 -1.53
CA LYS A 59 -14.50 -14.81 -0.86
C LYS A 59 -13.14 -14.26 -0.48
N ILE A 60 -12.98 -12.98 -0.72
CA ILE A 60 -11.81 -12.20 -0.30
C ILE A 60 -12.30 -11.28 0.82
N THR A 61 -11.80 -11.51 2.02
CA THR A 61 -12.12 -10.70 3.20
C THR A 61 -10.88 -9.92 3.63
N ILE A 62 -11.04 -8.62 3.85
CA ILE A 62 -9.97 -7.73 4.30
C ILE A 62 -10.50 -6.91 5.47
N THR A 63 -9.87 -7.05 6.64
CA THR A 63 -10.27 -6.35 7.86
C THR A 63 -9.27 -5.25 8.17
N LEU A 64 -9.70 -4.01 7.95
CA LEU A 64 -8.97 -2.81 8.34
C LEU A 64 -9.28 -2.47 9.80
N ALA A 65 -8.27 -2.05 10.57
CA ALA A 65 -8.45 -1.51 11.91
C ALA A 65 -7.45 -0.40 12.21
N ILE A 66 -7.87 0.56 13.03
CA ILE A 66 -6.99 1.53 13.68
C ILE A 66 -6.86 1.17 15.17
N PRO A 67 -5.74 1.52 15.84
CA PRO A 67 -5.57 1.22 17.25
C PRO A 67 -6.67 1.86 18.11
N GLU A 68 -7.28 1.09 19.02
CA GLU A 68 -8.36 1.59 19.90
C GLU A 68 -7.91 2.75 20.79
N GLY A 69 -6.62 2.79 21.15
CA GLY A 69 -6.01 3.88 21.93
C GLY A 69 -5.70 5.15 21.13
N SER A 70 -5.96 5.19 19.82
CA SER A 70 -5.69 6.37 18.99
C SER A 70 -6.64 7.54 19.24
N GLY A 71 -7.79 7.29 19.88
CA GLY A 71 -8.84 8.28 20.06
C GLY A 71 -9.55 8.69 18.76
N ARG A 72 -9.27 8.01 17.64
CA ARG A 72 -9.88 8.26 16.33
C ARG A 72 -10.83 7.15 15.92
N LYS A 73 -11.66 7.45 14.93
CA LYS A 73 -12.53 6.48 14.23
C LYS A 73 -12.32 6.57 12.74
N ILE A 74 -12.53 5.45 12.05
CA ILE A 74 -12.75 5.42 10.61
C ILE A 74 -14.15 5.97 10.37
N ALA A 75 -14.23 7.15 9.76
CA ALA A 75 -15.50 7.75 9.36
C ALA A 75 -16.05 7.02 8.13
N GLU A 76 -15.22 6.88 7.09
CA GLU A 76 -15.59 6.24 5.84
C GLU A 76 -14.38 5.62 5.13
N ILE A 77 -14.67 4.64 4.26
CA ILE A 77 -13.75 4.22 3.20
C ILE A 77 -14.14 5.00 1.96
N THR A 78 -13.37 6.04 1.63
CA THR A 78 -13.67 6.96 0.53
C THR A 78 -13.67 6.25 -0.83
N ARG A 79 -12.70 5.37 -1.05
CA ARG A 79 -12.58 4.57 -2.28
C ARG A 79 -11.64 3.38 -2.11
N ILE A 80 -11.77 2.40 -3.00
CA ILE A 80 -10.95 1.19 -3.05
C ILE A 80 -10.37 1.06 -4.46
N ALA A 81 -9.07 0.83 -4.58
CA ALA A 81 -8.39 0.59 -5.85
C ALA A 81 -7.82 -0.83 -5.90
N ALA A 82 -7.78 -1.41 -7.10
CA ALA A 82 -6.94 -2.57 -7.38
C ALA A 82 -5.90 -2.18 -8.42
N SER A 83 -4.61 -2.35 -8.10
CA SER A 83 -3.52 -1.97 -9.00
C SER A 83 -2.21 -2.67 -8.64
N THR A 84 -1.24 -2.63 -9.54
CA THR A 84 0.16 -2.88 -9.22
C THR A 84 0.88 -1.61 -8.73
N SER A 85 0.25 -0.44 -8.84
CA SER A 85 0.82 0.85 -8.47
C SER A 85 0.02 1.56 -7.37
N TYR A 86 0.74 2.02 -6.34
CA TYR A 86 0.19 2.83 -5.25
C TYR A 86 -0.35 4.20 -5.72
N THR A 87 0.18 4.77 -6.80
CA THR A 87 -0.29 6.07 -7.30
C THR A 87 -1.76 6.05 -7.74
N LYS A 88 -2.31 4.86 -8.01
CA LYS A 88 -3.71 4.69 -8.45
C LYS A 88 -4.71 5.17 -7.40
N ILE A 89 -4.44 4.94 -6.11
CA ILE A 89 -5.36 5.32 -5.02
C ILE A 89 -5.19 6.79 -4.61
N GLN A 90 -4.02 7.39 -4.86
CA GLN A 90 -3.72 8.78 -4.48
C GLN A 90 -4.25 9.83 -5.47
N SER A 91 -4.45 9.47 -6.75
CA SER A 91 -4.86 10.43 -7.76
C SER A 91 -6.37 10.68 -7.72
N GLY A 92 -6.76 11.93 -7.41
CA GLY A 92 -8.16 12.37 -7.43
C GLY A 92 -8.85 12.25 -8.79
N GLY A 93 -8.09 12.21 -9.89
CA GLY A 93 -8.58 12.09 -11.27
C GLY A 93 -8.52 10.67 -11.87
N SER A 94 -8.10 9.66 -11.10
CA SER A 94 -8.05 8.29 -11.64
C SER A 94 -9.44 7.71 -11.86
N THR A 95 -9.64 7.00 -12.97
CA THR A 95 -10.85 6.23 -13.27
C THR A 95 -10.58 4.72 -13.14
N GLY A 96 -11.62 3.90 -13.01
CA GLY A 96 -11.47 2.44 -12.87
C GLY A 96 -11.05 1.99 -11.46
N PHE A 97 -11.63 2.63 -10.44
CA PHE A 97 -11.51 2.14 -9.06
C PHE A 97 -12.24 0.80 -8.89
N TYR A 98 -11.78 0.01 -7.92
CA TYR A 98 -12.47 -1.21 -7.52
C TYR A 98 -13.85 -0.87 -6.91
N SER A 99 -13.87 0.15 -6.05
CA SER A 99 -15.09 0.82 -5.60
C SER A 99 -14.82 2.33 -5.51
N ALA A 100 -15.68 3.13 -6.15
CA ALA A 100 -15.60 4.59 -6.10
C ALA A 100 -16.64 5.22 -5.16
N THR A 101 -17.58 4.43 -4.65
CA THR A 101 -18.63 4.90 -3.75
C THR A 101 -18.11 4.90 -2.32
N PRO A 102 -18.13 6.05 -1.62
CA PRO A 102 -17.75 6.10 -0.21
C PRO A 102 -18.62 5.18 0.63
N ILE A 103 -18.00 4.45 1.55
CA ILE A 103 -18.67 3.50 2.46
C ILE A 103 -18.56 4.05 3.89
N PRO A 104 -19.67 4.48 4.52
CA PRO A 104 -19.63 4.93 5.91
C PRO A 104 -19.33 3.76 6.86
N VAL A 105 -18.50 4.01 7.87
CA VAL A 105 -18.08 3.00 8.86
C VAL A 105 -18.44 3.44 10.28
N ASN A 106 -17.96 4.61 10.71
CA ASN A 106 -18.10 5.14 12.07
C ASN A 106 -17.64 4.15 13.17
N GLY A 107 -16.44 3.59 13.02
CA GLY A 107 -15.89 2.61 13.95
C GLY A 107 -14.37 2.53 13.90
N THR A 108 -13.76 1.75 14.79
CA THR A 108 -12.30 1.51 14.79
C THR A 108 -11.88 0.38 13.84
N SER A 109 -12.85 -0.36 13.27
CA SER A 109 -12.61 -1.45 12.33
C SER A 109 -13.61 -1.45 11.19
N PHE A 110 -13.18 -1.90 10.01
CA PHE A 110 -14.02 -2.13 8.84
C PHE A 110 -13.63 -3.45 8.16
N THR A 111 -14.61 -4.28 7.82
CA THR A 111 -14.37 -5.50 7.05
C THR A 111 -14.93 -5.33 5.64
N TYR A 112 -14.03 -5.30 4.67
CA TYR A 112 -14.36 -5.36 3.26
C TYR A 112 -14.53 -6.81 2.82
N ASN A 113 -15.61 -7.09 2.10
CA ASN A 113 -15.86 -8.39 1.50
C ASN A 113 -16.03 -8.22 -0.01
N THR A 114 -15.32 -9.04 -0.76
CA THR A 114 -15.49 -9.19 -2.21
C THR A 114 -15.25 -10.66 -2.60
N SER A 115 -15.16 -10.96 -3.89
CA SER A 115 -14.94 -12.31 -4.41
C SER A 115 -13.96 -12.32 -5.57
N ILE A 116 -13.39 -13.49 -5.85
CA ILE A 116 -12.57 -13.71 -7.05
C ILE A 116 -13.37 -13.36 -8.32
N SER A 117 -14.66 -13.73 -8.36
CA SER A 117 -15.54 -13.39 -9.49
C SER A 117 -15.76 -11.89 -9.65
N GLU A 118 -15.99 -11.15 -8.56
CA GLU A 118 -16.17 -9.70 -8.63
C GLU A 118 -14.85 -9.03 -9.06
N TYR A 119 -13.72 -9.50 -8.53
CA TYR A 119 -12.40 -9.03 -8.93
C TYR A 119 -12.19 -9.14 -10.43
N PHE A 120 -12.46 -10.30 -11.03
CA PHE A 120 -12.30 -10.47 -12.48
C PHE A 120 -13.42 -9.82 -13.31
N SER A 121 -14.58 -9.52 -12.72
CA SER A 121 -15.62 -8.74 -13.41
C SER A 121 -15.20 -7.27 -13.60
N LYS A 122 -14.48 -6.71 -12.63
CA LYS A 122 -13.97 -5.33 -12.66
C LYS A 122 -12.63 -5.21 -13.38
N PHE A 123 -11.79 -6.24 -13.25
CA PHE A 123 -10.47 -6.33 -13.86
C PHE A 123 -10.39 -7.65 -14.64
N PRO A 124 -10.81 -7.66 -15.92
CA PRO A 124 -10.87 -8.87 -16.72
C PRO A 124 -9.53 -9.62 -16.81
N VAL A 125 -9.63 -10.93 -17.03
CA VAL A 125 -8.47 -11.79 -17.22
C VAL A 125 -7.68 -11.33 -18.45
N SER A 126 -6.37 -11.16 -18.28
CA SER A 126 -5.45 -10.76 -19.33
C SER A 126 -4.05 -11.32 -19.06
N ALA A 127 -3.10 -11.08 -19.97
CA ALA A 127 -1.71 -11.47 -19.75
C ALA A 127 -1.09 -10.79 -18.51
N SER A 128 -1.50 -9.56 -18.18
CA SER A 128 -1.03 -8.81 -17.01
C SER A 128 -1.90 -9.02 -15.75
N ASN A 129 -3.07 -9.64 -15.89
CA ASN A 129 -3.95 -10.05 -14.80
C ASN A 129 -4.48 -11.47 -15.05
N PRO A 130 -3.63 -12.50 -14.92
CA PRO A 130 -4.02 -13.88 -15.21
C PRO A 130 -5.13 -14.36 -14.27
N ALA A 131 -5.89 -15.36 -14.73
CA ALA A 131 -6.92 -16.00 -13.91
C ALA A 131 -6.32 -16.57 -12.62
N ALA A 132 -7.12 -16.56 -11.54
CA ALA A 132 -6.72 -17.11 -10.25
C ALA A 132 -6.30 -18.58 -10.38
N LYS A 133 -5.21 -18.95 -9.69
CA LYS A 133 -4.71 -20.31 -9.59
C LYS A 133 -4.39 -20.64 -8.14
N ALA A 134 -4.55 -21.91 -7.77
CA ALA A 134 -4.19 -22.37 -6.44
C ALA A 134 -2.70 -22.09 -6.14
N ASN A 135 -2.43 -21.68 -4.91
CA ASN A 135 -1.12 -21.32 -4.37
C ASN A 135 -0.42 -20.17 -5.12
N THR A 136 -1.20 -19.22 -5.66
CA THR A 136 -0.67 -18.02 -6.34
C THR A 136 -1.35 -16.75 -5.85
N GLU A 137 -0.61 -15.63 -5.87
CA GLU A 137 -1.18 -14.32 -5.58
C GLU A 137 -1.99 -13.78 -6.77
N LEU A 138 -3.07 -13.06 -6.48
CA LEU A 138 -3.72 -12.22 -7.49
C LEU A 138 -2.75 -11.10 -7.93
N ALA A 139 -2.80 -10.75 -9.22
CA ALA A 139 -1.83 -9.82 -9.80
C ALA A 139 -1.97 -8.37 -9.29
N LEU A 140 -3.19 -7.93 -8.98
CA LEU A 140 -3.45 -6.58 -8.48
C LEU A 140 -3.60 -6.61 -6.95
N ARG A 141 -2.98 -5.64 -6.29
CA ARG A 141 -3.12 -5.40 -4.85
C ARG A 141 -4.28 -4.46 -4.58
N LEU A 142 -4.94 -4.65 -3.45
CA LEU A 142 -6.05 -3.80 -3.02
C LEU A 142 -5.54 -2.66 -2.13
N TYR A 143 -6.01 -1.45 -2.39
CA TYR A 143 -5.67 -0.25 -1.64
C TYR A 143 -6.96 0.41 -1.16
N PHE A 144 -6.94 0.94 0.06
CA PHE A 144 -8.08 1.61 0.68
C PHE A 144 -7.71 3.05 0.99
N LEU A 145 -8.49 4.01 0.50
CA LEU A 145 -8.45 5.37 0.99
C LEU A 145 -9.45 5.46 2.14
N VAL A 146 -8.94 5.73 3.33
CA VAL A 146 -9.64 5.77 4.60
C VAL A 146 -9.72 7.22 5.04
N LYS A 147 -10.90 7.66 5.45
CA LYS A 147 -11.08 8.97 6.07
C LYS A 147 -11.39 8.80 7.54
N LEU A 148 -10.65 9.52 8.38
CA LEU A 148 -10.88 9.55 9.82
C LEU A 148 -12.00 10.53 10.18
N ASP A 149 -12.44 10.46 11.44
CA ASP A 149 -13.47 11.33 12.01
C ASP A 149 -13.09 12.82 12.08
N ASP A 150 -11.80 13.16 12.04
CA ASP A 150 -11.32 14.54 11.89
C ASP A 150 -11.16 15.01 10.45
N GLY A 151 -11.50 14.16 9.48
CA GLY A 151 -11.38 14.45 8.06
C GLY A 151 -10.00 14.18 7.46
N THR A 152 -9.02 13.73 8.24
CA THR A 152 -7.73 13.26 7.73
C THR A 152 -7.94 12.07 6.80
N GLU A 153 -7.35 12.10 5.61
CA GLU A 153 -7.32 10.97 4.70
C GLU A 153 -6.00 10.20 4.80
N LEU A 154 -6.12 8.87 4.85
CA LEU A 154 -5.04 7.93 4.99
C LEU A 154 -5.17 6.86 3.92
N VAL A 155 -4.06 6.45 3.33
CA VAL A 155 -4.05 5.30 2.44
C VAL A 155 -3.52 4.09 3.21
N SER A 156 -4.21 2.96 3.10
CA SER A 156 -3.76 1.71 3.70
C SER A 156 -2.46 1.22 3.05
N MET A 157 -1.76 0.32 3.75
CA MET A 157 -0.80 -0.55 3.07
C MET A 157 -1.50 -1.34 1.95
N PRO A 158 -0.81 -1.65 0.84
CA PRO A 158 -1.35 -2.53 -0.19
C PRO A 158 -1.66 -3.90 0.40
N VAL A 159 -2.81 -4.47 0.06
CA VAL A 159 -3.20 -5.80 0.51
C VAL A 159 -3.01 -6.79 -0.62
N ARG A 160 -2.25 -7.84 -0.37
CA ARG A 160 -2.08 -8.99 -1.26
C ARG A 160 -3.14 -10.03 -0.99
N VAL A 161 -3.52 -10.76 -2.02
CA VAL A 161 -4.49 -11.86 -1.92
C VAL A 161 -3.82 -13.13 -2.44
N LEU A 162 -3.52 -14.06 -1.52
CA LEU A 162 -3.04 -15.39 -1.86
C LEU A 162 -4.24 -16.32 -2.06
N VAL A 163 -4.32 -16.94 -3.23
CA VAL A 163 -5.32 -17.93 -3.55
C VAL A 163 -4.81 -19.30 -3.10
N LEU A 164 -5.51 -19.94 -2.17
CA LEU A 164 -5.26 -21.30 -1.73
C LEU A 164 -6.01 -22.31 -2.61
N ALA A 165 -5.56 -23.55 -2.57
CA ALA A 165 -6.23 -24.67 -3.25
C ALA A 165 -7.68 -24.86 -2.80
#